data_AF-A0A7R8WQ65-F1
#
_entry.id   AF-A0A7R8WQ65-F1
#
_cell.length_a   1.000
_cell.length_b   1.000
_cell.length_c   1.000
_cell.angle_alpha   90.00
_cell.angle_beta   90.00
_cell.angle_gamma   90.00
#
_symmetry.space_group_name_H-M   'P 1'
#
loop_
_entity.id
_entity.type
_entity.pdbx_description
1 polymer ?
#
loop_
_entity_poly.entity_id
_entity_poly.type
_entity_poly.pdbx_seq_one_letter_code
_entity_poly.pdbx_strand_id
1 'polypeptide(L)'
;MNPPAINSERLLERFLRYVQVDTRADEHSHEVPSTPGQLALGHLIVEELRAMGIHQVEQEGSGLVVATLPGNSDASAPVLAFNAHLDTSPECSGKGVKPIVHRHYDGQDIRLPDTGDVIPVAGNPDLAALAGHTIITASGKTLLGADAKSGVAIIVELAQTLLEHPDWPRPELRLFFTCDEEIGLGPHHVDVDKIAATVCYTYDGMGSDTIDTETFSADMATITLRGVNSHPSEGKGRMVNAIRAAGDFLAALPADLAPEASEGREGFIHPYVLEGSVAEAHIQCLLRDFDTAKLRDQEALLRRVLDDTLAARPGLKGEIAITRQYRNMADGLKKEPRAITLAQAAYRALGLDAELTSIRGGTDGSQFTENGLPTPNLAC
;
A
#
# COMPACT_ATOMS: atom_id res chain seq x y z
N MET A 1 11.68 17.27 -27.55
CA MET A 1 12.88 16.41 -27.47
C MET A 1 12.35 15.00 -27.29
N ASN A 2 12.85 14.01 -28.05
CA ASN A 2 12.48 12.63 -27.76
C ASN A 2 12.98 12.30 -26.35
N PRO A 3 12.15 11.72 -25.47
CA PRO A 3 12.62 11.28 -24.17
C PRO A 3 13.79 10.33 -24.38
N PRO A 4 14.82 10.39 -23.54
CA PRO A 4 15.93 9.48 -23.68
C PRO A 4 15.47 8.03 -23.53
N ALA A 5 16.03 7.15 -24.35
CA ALA A 5 15.59 5.76 -24.42
C ALA A 5 16.12 4.98 -23.20
N ILE A 6 15.21 4.59 -22.31
CA ILE A 6 15.46 3.56 -21.29
C ILE A 6 15.78 2.23 -21.98
N ASN A 7 16.69 1.43 -21.41
CA ASN A 7 16.96 0.09 -21.90
C ASN A 7 15.82 -0.88 -21.48
N SER A 8 14.78 -0.97 -22.31
CA SER A 8 13.58 -1.75 -22.01
C SER A 8 13.84 -3.25 -21.85
N GLU A 9 14.83 -3.81 -22.55
CA GLU A 9 15.19 -5.23 -22.39
C GLU A 9 15.88 -5.49 -21.05
N ARG A 10 16.78 -4.60 -20.61
CA ARG A 10 17.40 -4.70 -19.28
C ARG A 10 16.37 -4.53 -18.16
N LEU A 11 15.44 -3.59 -18.32
CA LEU A 11 14.32 -3.42 -17.40
C LEU A 11 13.49 -4.70 -17.31
N LEU A 12 13.14 -5.29 -18.45
CA LEU A 12 12.39 -6.54 -18.51
C LEU A 12 13.15 -7.68 -17.82
N GLU A 13 14.43 -7.91 -18.17
CA GLU A 13 15.25 -8.95 -17.56
C GLU A 13 15.36 -8.80 -16.04
N ARG A 14 15.51 -7.56 -15.56
CA ARG A 14 15.54 -7.22 -14.14
C ARG A 14 14.21 -7.57 -13.46
N PHE A 15 13.09 -7.10 -14.01
CA PHE A 15 11.76 -7.41 -13.50
C PHE A 15 11.51 -8.92 -13.45
N LEU A 16 11.78 -9.65 -14.53
CA LEU A 16 11.61 -11.10 -14.61
C LEU A 16 12.45 -11.86 -13.57
N ARG A 17 13.64 -11.34 -13.22
CA ARG A 17 14.46 -11.92 -12.15
C ARG A 17 13.89 -11.65 -10.77
N TYR A 18 13.42 -10.44 -10.50
CA TYR A 18 12.88 -10.07 -9.19
C TYR A 18 11.60 -10.84 -8.85
N VAL A 19 10.68 -10.99 -9.81
CA VAL A 19 9.43 -11.72 -9.59
C VAL A 19 9.63 -13.20 -9.27
N GLN A 20 10.77 -13.78 -9.64
CA GLN A 20 11.11 -15.17 -9.31
C GLN A 20 11.64 -15.35 -7.87
N VAL A 21 11.97 -14.26 -7.17
CA VAL A 21 12.32 -14.31 -5.75
C VAL A 21 11.03 -14.32 -4.93
N ASP A 22 10.80 -15.39 -4.18
CA ASP A 22 9.64 -15.49 -3.27
C ASP A 22 9.84 -14.52 -2.11
N THR A 23 9.06 -13.44 -2.08
CA THR A 23 9.15 -12.35 -1.08
C THR A 23 7.83 -12.11 -0.36
N ARG A 24 6.91 -13.07 -0.41
CA ARG A 24 5.57 -12.93 0.15
C ARG A 24 5.61 -12.51 1.63
N ALA A 25 4.82 -11.52 2.01
CA ALA A 25 4.67 -11.12 3.41
C ALA A 25 3.94 -12.20 4.24
N ASP A 26 4.14 -12.18 5.56
CA ASP A 26 3.48 -13.08 6.50
C ASP A 26 2.97 -12.31 7.72
N GLU A 27 1.65 -12.06 7.76
CA GLU A 27 0.97 -11.35 8.85
C GLU A 27 1.01 -12.07 10.20
N HIS A 28 1.37 -13.37 10.23
CA HIS A 28 1.52 -14.15 11.45
C HIS A 28 2.96 -14.21 11.95
N SER A 29 3.91 -13.66 11.19
CA SER A 29 5.31 -13.63 11.58
C SER A 29 5.56 -12.62 12.71
N HIS A 30 6.58 -12.93 13.52
CA HIS A 30 7.11 -12.01 14.53
C HIS A 30 8.54 -11.54 14.20
N GLU A 31 9.05 -11.95 13.04
CA GLU A 31 10.35 -11.55 12.53
C GLU A 31 10.23 -10.23 11.74
N VAL A 32 11.37 -9.54 11.59
CA VAL A 32 11.47 -8.34 10.76
C VAL A 32 12.64 -8.50 9.79
N PRO A 33 12.42 -8.53 8.47
CA PRO A 33 11.11 -8.55 7.82
C PRO A 33 10.36 -9.87 8.07
N SER A 34 9.06 -9.91 7.81
CA SER A 34 8.20 -11.06 8.13
C SER A 34 8.66 -12.36 7.47
N THR A 35 9.31 -12.28 6.30
CA THR A 35 9.85 -13.44 5.58
C THR A 35 11.29 -13.23 5.07
N PRO A 36 12.13 -14.29 5.06
CA PRO A 36 13.53 -14.21 4.64
C PRO A 36 13.71 -13.89 3.14
N GLY A 37 12.67 -14.10 2.33
CA GLY A 37 12.67 -13.80 0.91
C GLY A 37 12.89 -12.32 0.60
N GLN A 38 12.32 -11.45 1.43
CA GLN A 38 12.49 -10.00 1.32
C GLN A 38 13.95 -9.60 1.54
N LEU A 39 14.62 -10.22 2.51
CA LEU A 39 16.07 -10.04 2.71
C LEU A 39 16.87 -10.46 1.48
N ALA A 40 16.52 -11.60 0.88
CA ALA A 40 17.22 -12.12 -0.31
C ALA A 40 17.08 -11.19 -1.53
N LEU A 41 15.89 -10.63 -1.77
CA LEU A 41 15.69 -9.65 -2.84
C LEU A 41 16.44 -8.35 -2.54
N GLY A 42 16.39 -7.86 -1.30
CA GLY A 42 17.16 -6.68 -0.90
C GLY A 42 18.66 -6.85 -1.08
N HIS A 43 19.21 -8.01 -0.73
CA HIS A 43 20.62 -8.33 -0.95
C HIS A 43 20.99 -8.31 -2.45
N LEU A 44 20.15 -8.92 -3.30
CA LEU A 44 20.34 -8.89 -4.74
C LEU A 44 20.39 -7.45 -5.28
N ILE A 45 19.48 -6.57 -4.82
CA ILE A 45 19.44 -5.17 -5.23
C ILE A 45 20.71 -4.42 -4.76
N VAL A 46 21.17 -4.65 -3.52
CA VAL A 46 22.42 -4.07 -3.01
C VAL A 46 23.61 -4.48 -3.88
N GLU A 47 23.72 -5.76 -4.25
CA GLU A 47 24.80 -6.24 -5.13
C GLU A 47 24.76 -5.57 -6.50
N GLU A 48 23.56 -5.43 -7.08
CA GLU A 48 23.37 -4.77 -8.37
C GLU A 48 23.75 -3.29 -8.33
N LEU A 49 23.26 -2.53 -7.34
CA LEU A 49 23.58 -1.11 -7.19
C LEU A 49 25.09 -0.91 -7.00
N ARG A 50 25.75 -1.78 -6.21
CA ARG A 50 27.21 -1.77 -6.05
C ARG A 50 27.94 -2.05 -7.35
N ALA A 51 27.48 -3.04 -8.13
CA ALA A 51 28.07 -3.38 -9.42
C ALA A 51 27.99 -2.23 -10.44
N MET A 52 26.98 -1.35 -10.31
CA MET A 52 26.83 -0.14 -11.13
C MET A 52 27.71 1.04 -10.66
N GLY A 53 28.34 0.94 -9.48
CA GLY A 53 29.18 2.00 -8.90
C GLY A 53 28.49 2.84 -7.82
N ILE A 54 27.31 2.44 -7.34
CA ILE A 54 26.67 3.06 -6.18
C ILE A 54 27.27 2.45 -4.92
N HIS A 55 28.19 3.18 -4.27
CA HIS A 55 28.92 2.67 -3.10
C HIS A 55 28.21 2.97 -1.78
N GLN A 56 27.43 4.05 -1.71
CA GLN A 56 26.60 4.36 -0.55
C GLN A 56 25.30 3.57 -0.64
N VAL A 57 25.38 2.26 -0.38
CA VAL A 57 24.24 1.34 -0.39
C VAL A 57 24.40 0.27 0.67
N GLU A 58 23.34 0.11 1.46
CA GLU A 58 23.28 -0.85 2.55
C GLU A 58 21.88 -1.47 2.67
N GLN A 59 21.84 -2.65 3.26
CA GLN A 59 20.62 -3.29 3.74
C GLN A 59 20.72 -3.37 5.26
N GLU A 60 19.76 -2.77 5.94
CA GLU A 60 19.67 -2.80 7.39
C GLU A 60 19.17 -4.17 7.90
N GLY A 61 19.30 -4.40 9.21
CA GLY A 61 18.80 -5.64 9.83
C GLY A 61 17.28 -5.82 9.71
N SER A 62 16.53 -4.72 9.54
CA SER A 62 15.09 -4.71 9.26
C SER A 62 14.74 -5.11 7.82
N GLY A 63 15.74 -5.28 6.96
CA GLY A 63 15.56 -5.54 5.54
C GLY A 63 15.46 -4.29 4.65
N LEU A 64 15.28 -3.11 5.25
CA LEU A 64 15.30 -1.82 4.55
C LEU A 64 16.59 -1.67 3.76
N VAL A 65 16.48 -1.47 2.45
CA VAL A 65 17.61 -1.13 1.58
C VAL A 65 17.62 0.37 1.38
N VAL A 66 18.77 1.02 1.56
CA VAL A 66 18.94 2.45 1.30
C VAL A 66 20.17 2.67 0.46
N ALA A 67 20.04 3.49 -0.59
CA ALA A 67 21.11 3.84 -1.51
C ALA A 67 21.12 5.35 -1.83
N THR A 68 22.31 5.88 -2.11
CA THR A 68 22.49 7.27 -2.57
C THR A 68 23.13 7.28 -3.94
N LEU A 69 22.41 7.82 -4.93
CA LEU A 69 22.99 8.17 -6.22
C LEU A 69 23.41 9.64 -6.19
N PRO A 70 24.72 9.94 -6.26
CA PRO A 70 25.20 11.32 -6.21
C PRO A 70 24.64 12.18 -7.34
N GLY A 71 24.29 13.42 -6.99
CA GLY A 71 23.92 14.45 -7.95
C GLY A 71 25.11 14.92 -8.79
N ASN A 72 24.82 15.44 -9.98
CA ASN A 72 25.79 16.09 -10.87
C ASN A 72 25.37 17.51 -11.28
N SER A 73 24.25 18.01 -10.72
CA SER A 73 23.75 19.37 -10.92
C SER A 73 24.20 20.32 -9.81
N ASP A 74 23.56 21.49 -9.72
CA ASP A 74 23.72 22.46 -8.63
C ASP A 74 23.59 21.78 -7.25
N ALA A 75 24.58 22.00 -6.39
CA ALA A 75 24.61 21.45 -5.02
C ALA A 75 23.49 21.98 -4.11
N SER A 76 22.81 23.06 -4.52
CA SER A 76 21.62 23.59 -3.83
C SER A 76 20.31 22.94 -4.25
N ALA A 77 20.34 22.04 -5.26
CA ALA A 77 19.15 21.31 -5.69
C ALA A 77 18.62 20.41 -4.56
N PRO A 78 17.28 20.32 -4.38
CA PRO A 78 16.70 19.50 -3.34
C PRO A 78 16.98 18.01 -3.58
N VAL A 79 17.29 17.28 -2.52
CA VAL A 79 17.39 15.81 -2.55
C VAL A 79 15.99 15.24 -2.81
N LEU A 80 15.88 14.33 -3.77
CA LEU A 80 14.65 13.59 -4.05
C LEU A 80 14.81 12.15 -3.59
N ALA A 81 13.71 11.50 -3.23
CA ALA A 81 13.71 10.07 -2.92
C ALA A 81 12.76 9.27 -3.80
N PHE A 82 13.09 8.00 -4.02
CA PHE A 82 12.24 7.02 -4.70
C PHE A 82 12.11 5.77 -3.85
N ASN A 83 10.87 5.27 -3.76
CA ASN A 83 10.54 4.10 -2.97
C ASN A 83 9.68 3.09 -3.74
N ALA A 84 9.89 1.82 -3.43
CA ALA A 84 9.02 0.71 -3.77
C ALA A 84 9.21 -0.37 -2.69
N HIS A 85 8.21 -1.23 -2.47
CA HIS A 85 8.32 -2.31 -1.50
C HIS A 85 8.85 -3.61 -2.14
N LEU A 86 9.41 -4.50 -1.32
CA LEU A 86 10.07 -5.74 -1.74
C LEU A 86 9.12 -6.95 -1.66
N ASP A 87 8.11 -6.87 -0.81
CA ASP A 87 7.18 -7.95 -0.56
C ASP A 87 6.13 -8.11 -1.65
N THR A 88 5.29 -9.12 -1.47
CA THR A 88 4.12 -9.38 -2.30
C THR A 88 3.00 -9.86 -1.39
N SER A 89 1.77 -9.59 -1.79
CA SER A 89 0.57 -9.88 -1.01
C SER A 89 0.50 -11.30 -0.43
N PRO A 90 0.10 -11.47 0.84
CA PRO A 90 -0.09 -12.78 1.46
C PRO A 90 -1.24 -13.60 0.81
N GLU A 91 -2.16 -12.93 0.12
CA GLU A 91 -3.40 -13.50 -0.46
C GLU A 91 -3.16 -14.51 -1.59
N CYS A 92 -2.01 -14.46 -2.25
CA CYS A 92 -1.63 -15.43 -3.27
C CYS A 92 -0.17 -15.85 -3.13
N SER A 93 0.16 -17.06 -3.60
CA SER A 93 1.53 -17.56 -3.53
C SER A 93 2.44 -16.74 -4.45
N GLY A 94 3.51 -16.14 -3.91
CA GLY A 94 4.66 -15.61 -4.66
C GLY A 94 5.77 -16.65 -4.89
N LYS A 95 5.56 -17.90 -4.46
CA LYS A 95 6.56 -18.96 -4.57
C LYS A 95 6.54 -19.64 -5.92
N GLY A 96 7.69 -19.64 -6.60
CA GLY A 96 7.87 -20.36 -7.87
C GLY A 96 7.15 -19.70 -9.04
N VAL A 97 7.05 -18.37 -9.03
CA VAL A 97 6.49 -17.57 -10.12
C VAL A 97 7.22 -17.90 -11.42
N LYS A 98 6.44 -18.17 -12.47
CA LYS A 98 6.93 -18.34 -13.84
C LYS A 98 6.38 -17.20 -14.69
N PRO A 99 7.12 -16.10 -14.87
CA PRO A 99 6.64 -14.99 -15.66
C PRO A 99 6.62 -15.37 -17.15
N ILE A 100 5.53 -15.03 -17.83
CA ILE A 100 5.30 -15.29 -19.25
C ILE A 100 5.27 -13.94 -19.98
N VAL A 101 6.16 -13.78 -20.96
CA VAL A 101 6.26 -12.53 -21.75
C VAL A 101 5.46 -12.69 -23.04
N HIS A 102 4.43 -11.86 -23.19
CA HIS A 102 3.59 -11.75 -24.37
C HIS A 102 4.00 -10.51 -25.15
N ARG A 103 4.95 -10.65 -26.10
CA ARG A 103 5.38 -9.53 -26.95
C ARG A 103 4.34 -9.25 -28.03
N HIS A 104 4.13 -7.97 -28.33
CA HIS A 104 3.15 -7.53 -29.34
C HIS A 104 1.77 -8.15 -29.11
N TYR A 105 1.29 -8.03 -27.87
CA TYR A 105 0.02 -8.58 -27.44
C TYR A 105 -1.11 -8.22 -28.43
N ASP A 106 -1.91 -9.20 -28.80
CA ASP A 106 -2.87 -9.10 -29.92
C ASP A 106 -4.25 -8.59 -29.52
N GLY A 107 -4.43 -8.22 -28.24
CA GLY A 107 -5.71 -7.77 -27.70
C GLY A 107 -6.72 -8.90 -27.49
N GLN A 108 -6.29 -10.17 -27.45
CA GLN A 108 -7.14 -11.35 -27.24
C GLN A 108 -6.95 -11.97 -25.85
N ASP A 109 -7.92 -12.78 -25.40
CA ASP A 109 -7.84 -13.49 -24.13
C ASP A 109 -6.49 -14.20 -23.88
N ILE A 110 -5.92 -14.02 -22.69
CA ILE A 110 -4.64 -14.65 -22.32
C ILE A 110 -4.90 -15.98 -21.62
N ARG A 111 -4.35 -17.08 -22.15
CA ARG A 111 -4.42 -18.41 -21.53
C ARG A 111 -3.21 -18.66 -20.63
N LEU A 112 -3.48 -19.06 -19.39
CA LEU A 112 -2.46 -19.34 -18.37
C LEU A 112 -1.99 -20.80 -18.46
N PRO A 113 -0.71 -21.06 -18.77
CA PRO A 113 -0.26 -22.40 -19.18
C PRO A 113 -0.25 -23.45 -18.07
N ASP A 114 -0.12 -23.08 -16.81
CA ASP A 114 -0.01 -24.06 -15.70
C ASP A 114 -1.37 -24.54 -15.19
N THR A 115 -2.45 -23.80 -15.45
CA THR A 115 -3.82 -24.12 -14.97
C THR A 115 -4.83 -24.30 -16.11
N GLY A 116 -4.59 -23.68 -17.27
CA GLY A 116 -5.55 -23.62 -18.38
C GLY A 116 -6.59 -22.50 -18.23
N ASP A 117 -6.52 -21.72 -17.15
CA ASP A 117 -7.39 -20.57 -16.92
C ASP A 117 -7.19 -19.50 -17.98
N VAL A 118 -8.20 -18.64 -18.11
CA VAL A 118 -8.23 -17.57 -19.11
C VAL A 118 -8.39 -16.25 -18.38
N ILE A 119 -7.57 -15.26 -18.74
CA ILE A 119 -7.80 -13.85 -18.42
C ILE A 119 -8.60 -13.27 -19.60
N PRO A 120 -9.93 -13.14 -19.48
CA PRO A 120 -10.75 -12.70 -20.59
C PRO A 120 -10.69 -11.18 -20.74
N VAL A 121 -10.64 -10.70 -21.97
CA VAL A 121 -10.75 -9.26 -22.27
C VAL A 121 -12.08 -8.69 -21.79
N ALA A 122 -13.17 -9.47 -21.90
CA ALA A 122 -14.50 -9.04 -21.45
C ALA A 122 -14.57 -8.76 -19.94
N GLY A 123 -13.73 -9.42 -19.13
CA GLY A 123 -13.62 -9.18 -17.68
C GLY A 123 -12.54 -8.17 -17.29
N ASN A 124 -11.70 -7.77 -18.26
CA ASN A 124 -10.55 -6.88 -18.05
C ASN A 124 -10.51 -5.88 -19.22
N PRO A 125 -11.42 -4.90 -19.27
CA PRO A 125 -11.59 -4.04 -20.44
C PRO A 125 -10.31 -3.27 -20.81
N ASP A 126 -9.49 -2.91 -19.82
CA ASP A 126 -8.20 -2.24 -20.02
C ASP A 126 -7.20 -3.09 -20.80
N LEU A 127 -7.33 -4.42 -20.75
CA LEU A 127 -6.48 -5.34 -21.49
C LEU A 127 -6.58 -5.10 -23.00
N ALA A 128 -7.77 -4.76 -23.53
CA ALA A 128 -7.94 -4.46 -24.95
C ALA A 128 -7.12 -3.23 -25.38
N ALA A 129 -6.97 -2.23 -24.51
CA ALA A 129 -6.20 -1.03 -24.78
C ALA A 129 -4.69 -1.30 -24.86
N LEU A 130 -4.21 -2.44 -24.35
CA LEU A 130 -2.80 -2.83 -24.34
C LEU A 130 -2.37 -3.58 -25.62
N ALA A 131 -3.23 -3.66 -26.65
CA ALA A 131 -2.84 -4.26 -27.92
C ALA A 131 -1.59 -3.59 -28.52
N GLY A 132 -0.61 -4.39 -28.94
CA GLY A 132 0.69 -3.97 -29.45
C GLY A 132 1.78 -3.83 -28.37
N HIS A 133 1.42 -3.77 -27.08
CA HIS A 133 2.38 -3.71 -25.98
C HIS A 133 3.02 -5.08 -25.68
N THR A 134 4.03 -5.07 -24.82
CA THR A 134 4.52 -6.30 -24.17
C THR A 134 3.83 -6.43 -22.82
N ILE A 135 3.13 -7.54 -22.61
CA ILE A 135 2.48 -7.86 -21.32
C ILE A 135 3.26 -8.98 -20.65
N ILE A 136 3.43 -8.90 -19.33
CA ILE A 136 3.95 -10.00 -18.52
C ILE A 136 2.82 -10.53 -17.63
N THR A 137 2.61 -11.85 -17.64
CA THR A 137 1.67 -12.52 -16.72
C THR A 137 2.39 -13.57 -15.89
N ALA A 138 1.80 -14.00 -14.78
CA ALA A 138 2.18 -15.28 -14.16
C ALA A 138 1.71 -16.45 -15.04
N SER A 139 2.11 -17.68 -14.69
CA SER A 139 1.69 -18.90 -15.39
C SER A 139 0.32 -19.44 -14.96
N GLY A 140 -0.28 -18.88 -13.89
CA GLY A 140 -1.62 -19.21 -13.39
C GLY A 140 -1.68 -19.79 -11.98
N LYS A 141 -0.56 -20.23 -11.39
CA LYS A 141 -0.53 -20.82 -10.03
C LYS A 141 -0.17 -19.84 -8.91
N THR A 142 0.19 -18.62 -9.28
CA THR A 142 0.80 -17.62 -8.42
C THR A 142 0.28 -16.24 -8.81
N LEU A 143 0.45 -15.26 -7.91
CA LEU A 143 0.56 -13.87 -8.34
C LEU A 143 1.79 -13.67 -9.23
N LEU A 144 1.88 -12.52 -9.91
CA LEU A 144 3.09 -12.13 -10.65
C LEU A 144 4.09 -11.41 -9.73
N GLY A 145 3.60 -10.59 -8.81
CA GLY A 145 4.41 -9.68 -8.00
C GLY A 145 4.84 -8.43 -8.76
N ALA A 146 4.00 -7.96 -9.70
CA ALA A 146 4.21 -6.67 -10.35
C ALA A 146 4.13 -5.53 -9.32
N ASP A 147 3.15 -5.61 -8.44
CA ASP A 147 3.07 -4.91 -7.16
C ASP A 147 4.08 -5.53 -6.16
N ALA A 148 5.14 -4.83 -5.73
CA ALA A 148 5.70 -3.60 -6.31
C ALA A 148 7.04 -3.82 -7.03
N LYS A 149 7.35 -5.07 -7.44
CA LYS A 149 8.65 -5.37 -8.09
C LYS A 149 8.83 -4.68 -9.44
N SER A 150 7.75 -4.20 -10.07
CA SER A 150 7.80 -3.31 -11.23
C SER A 150 8.44 -1.97 -10.84
N GLY A 151 7.96 -1.32 -9.78
CA GLY A 151 8.54 -0.13 -9.19
C GLY A 151 9.99 -0.33 -8.75
N VAL A 152 10.31 -1.45 -8.11
CA VAL A 152 11.70 -1.81 -7.78
C VAL A 152 12.57 -1.85 -9.04
N ALA A 153 12.12 -2.53 -10.09
CA ALA A 153 12.85 -2.62 -11.35
C ALA A 153 13.02 -1.26 -12.04
N ILE A 154 11.98 -0.41 -12.03
CA ILE A 154 11.99 0.96 -12.54
C ILE A 154 13.04 1.80 -11.82
N ILE A 155 13.06 1.79 -10.49
CA ILE A 155 13.98 2.61 -9.69
C ILE A 155 15.43 2.19 -9.93
N VAL A 156 15.72 0.89 -9.95
CA VAL A 156 17.07 0.39 -10.18
C VAL A 156 17.52 0.65 -11.63
N GLU A 157 16.62 0.52 -12.61
CA GLU A 157 16.93 0.85 -14.01
C GLU A 157 17.14 2.35 -14.24
N LEU A 158 16.36 3.20 -13.56
CA LEU A 158 16.56 4.64 -13.55
C LEU A 158 17.96 4.99 -13.03
N ALA A 159 18.37 4.38 -11.92
CA ALA A 159 19.69 4.59 -11.35
C ALA A 159 20.80 4.22 -12.33
N GLN A 160 20.68 3.06 -12.99
CA GLN A 160 21.64 2.63 -14.00
C GLN A 160 21.69 3.58 -15.21
N THR A 161 20.52 3.98 -15.71
CA THR A 161 20.40 4.92 -16.84
C THR A 161 21.08 6.26 -16.51
N LEU A 162 20.85 6.82 -15.32
CA LEU A 162 21.45 8.09 -14.90
C LEU A 162 22.98 8.01 -14.73
N LEU A 163 23.52 6.84 -14.39
CA LEU A 163 24.96 6.60 -14.34
C LEU A 163 25.57 6.48 -15.75
N GLU A 164 24.84 5.87 -16.69
CA GLU A 164 25.22 5.77 -18.10
C GLU A 164 25.15 7.12 -18.83
N HIS A 165 24.36 8.07 -18.29
CA HIS A 165 24.17 9.42 -18.82
C HIS A 165 24.61 10.51 -17.83
N PRO A 166 25.93 10.65 -17.56
CA PRO A 166 26.44 11.65 -16.62
C PRO A 166 26.27 13.10 -17.10
N ASP A 167 25.88 13.30 -18.36
CA ASP A 167 25.56 14.60 -18.96
C ASP A 167 24.14 15.09 -18.59
N TRP A 168 23.27 14.22 -18.08
CA TRP A 168 21.93 14.62 -17.65
C TRP A 168 21.99 15.22 -16.25
N PRO A 169 21.63 16.51 -16.08
CA PRO A 169 21.63 17.15 -14.78
C PRO A 169 20.60 16.48 -13.85
N ARG A 170 21.05 16.11 -12.65
CA ARG A 170 20.21 15.52 -11.60
C ARG A 170 20.66 15.99 -10.21
N PRO A 171 19.70 16.15 -9.28
CA PRO A 171 20.02 16.29 -7.88
C PRO A 171 20.55 14.96 -7.33
N GLU A 172 20.95 14.96 -6.06
CA GLU A 172 21.13 13.73 -5.32
C GLU A 172 19.80 12.97 -5.20
N LEU A 173 19.85 11.66 -5.40
CA LEU A 173 18.70 10.77 -5.31
C LEU A 173 18.91 9.75 -4.20
N ARG A 174 17.91 9.61 -3.33
CA ARG A 174 17.82 8.59 -2.29
C ARG A 174 16.90 7.48 -2.79
N LEU A 175 17.42 6.28 -2.94
CA LEU A 175 16.63 5.12 -3.36
C LEU A 175 16.46 4.25 -2.14
N PHE A 176 15.23 3.88 -1.79
CA PHE A 176 15.03 2.98 -0.66
C PHE A 176 13.90 2.00 -0.90
N PHE A 177 14.08 0.77 -0.43
CA PHE A 177 13.15 -0.32 -0.65
C PHE A 177 12.68 -0.89 0.68
N THR A 178 11.38 -0.79 0.92
CA THR A 178 10.73 -1.22 2.17
C THR A 178 10.34 -2.69 2.13
N CYS A 179 10.11 -3.24 3.31
CA CYS A 179 9.63 -4.61 3.52
C CYS A 179 8.28 -4.53 4.23
N ASP A 180 7.46 -5.55 4.09
CA ASP A 180 6.19 -5.71 4.81
C ASP A 180 5.18 -4.56 4.58
N GLU A 181 5.14 -3.99 3.37
CA GLU A 181 4.11 -3.01 2.96
C GLU A 181 2.72 -3.66 2.98
N GLU A 182 2.62 -4.88 2.46
CA GLU A 182 1.34 -5.60 2.24
C GLU A 182 0.65 -5.99 3.56
N ILE A 183 1.38 -5.91 4.67
CA ILE A 183 0.86 -6.12 6.03
C ILE A 183 0.90 -4.83 6.88
N GLY A 184 1.12 -3.68 6.24
CA GLY A 184 1.04 -2.34 6.81
C GLY A 184 2.23 -1.89 7.64
N LEU A 185 3.38 -2.57 7.53
CA LEU A 185 4.58 -2.33 8.34
C LEU A 185 5.72 -1.62 7.59
N GLY A 186 5.60 -1.42 6.26
CA GLY A 186 6.58 -0.73 5.41
C GLY A 186 7.27 0.48 6.04
N PRO A 187 6.54 1.44 6.63
CA PRO A 187 7.13 2.68 7.13
C PRO A 187 7.74 2.55 8.53
N HIS A 188 7.46 1.46 9.25
CA HIS A 188 7.84 1.31 10.67
C HIS A 188 9.36 1.32 10.90
N HIS A 189 10.13 0.96 9.88
CA HIS A 189 11.59 0.91 9.94
C HIS A 189 12.27 2.03 9.14
N VAL A 190 11.50 2.98 8.60
CA VAL A 190 12.03 4.11 7.84
C VAL A 190 12.14 5.35 8.73
N ASP A 191 13.37 5.82 8.89
CA ASP A 191 13.65 7.12 9.49
C ASP A 191 13.72 8.19 8.39
N VAL A 192 12.63 8.94 8.22
CA VAL A 192 12.53 9.97 7.17
C VAL A 192 13.57 11.08 7.33
N ASP A 193 14.03 11.36 8.56
CA ASP A 193 15.09 12.34 8.80
C ASP A 193 16.44 11.83 8.28
N LYS A 194 16.69 10.51 8.34
CA LYS A 194 17.87 9.89 7.70
C LYS A 194 17.75 9.73 6.20
N ILE A 195 16.54 9.60 5.66
CA ILE A 195 16.33 9.69 4.21
C ILE A 195 16.71 11.09 3.73
N ALA A 196 16.43 12.13 4.53
CA ALA A 196 16.89 13.51 4.30
C ALA A 196 16.51 14.08 2.92
N ALA A 197 15.38 13.62 2.37
CA ALA A 197 14.85 14.10 1.10
C ALA A 197 13.79 15.18 1.31
N THR A 198 13.64 16.06 0.31
CA THR A 198 12.58 17.10 0.31
C THR A 198 11.22 16.51 -0.07
N VAL A 199 11.22 15.51 -0.94
CA VAL A 199 10.05 14.81 -1.47
C VAL A 199 10.47 13.39 -1.82
N CYS A 200 9.56 12.44 -1.64
CA CYS A 200 9.71 11.08 -2.15
C CYS A 200 8.63 10.80 -3.20
N TYR A 201 8.83 9.81 -4.07
CA TYR A 201 7.76 9.23 -4.88
C TYR A 201 7.78 7.72 -4.68
N THR A 202 6.65 7.15 -4.30
CA THR A 202 6.47 5.69 -4.34
C THR A 202 6.13 5.27 -5.77
N TYR A 203 6.69 4.17 -6.25
CA TYR A 203 6.33 3.54 -7.51
C TYR A 203 5.53 2.28 -7.20
N ASP A 204 4.25 2.50 -6.89
CA ASP A 204 3.33 1.49 -6.38
C ASP A 204 1.89 1.81 -6.83
N GLY A 205 1.75 2.55 -7.93
CA GLY A 205 0.49 3.00 -8.48
C GLY A 205 0.03 2.14 -9.66
N MET A 206 -1.27 2.14 -9.93
CA MET A 206 -1.82 1.42 -11.07
C MET A 206 -1.76 2.24 -12.37
N GLY A 207 -1.69 1.54 -13.51
CA GLY A 207 -1.83 2.16 -14.82
C GLY A 207 -0.50 2.69 -15.37
N SER A 208 -0.55 3.73 -16.19
CA SER A 208 0.66 4.32 -16.79
C SER A 208 0.70 5.84 -16.78
N ASP A 209 -0.36 6.47 -16.27
CA ASP A 209 -0.64 7.90 -16.34
C ASP A 209 -1.40 8.41 -15.11
N THR A 210 -1.23 7.77 -13.95
CA THR A 210 -1.88 8.19 -12.69
C THR A 210 -0.86 8.69 -11.67
N ILE A 211 -1.33 9.59 -10.80
CA ILE A 211 -0.61 10.06 -9.62
C ILE A 211 -1.60 10.05 -8.46
N ASP A 212 -1.41 9.16 -7.48
CA ASP A 212 -2.22 9.21 -6.29
C ASP A 212 -1.74 10.35 -5.38
N THR A 213 -2.68 11.21 -5.03
CA THR A 213 -2.40 12.42 -4.23
C THR A 213 -3.24 12.50 -2.96
N GLU A 214 -4.10 11.51 -2.73
CA GLU A 214 -4.96 11.45 -1.56
C GLU A 214 -5.14 9.99 -1.12
N THR A 215 -5.24 9.79 0.19
CA THR A 215 -5.59 8.51 0.81
C THR A 215 -6.74 8.73 1.80
N PHE A 216 -7.34 7.66 2.30
CA PHE A 216 -8.15 7.80 3.50
C PHE A 216 -7.27 8.26 4.68
N SER A 217 -7.90 8.99 5.61
CA SER A 217 -7.50 8.98 7.00
C SER A 217 -8.15 7.77 7.69
N ALA A 218 -7.41 7.13 8.59
CA ALA A 218 -7.80 5.87 9.20
C ALA A 218 -7.62 5.85 10.71
N ASP A 219 -8.68 5.48 11.41
CA ASP A 219 -8.66 5.10 12.82
C ASP A 219 -9.25 3.68 12.97
N MET A 220 -8.88 3.00 14.06
CA MET A 220 -9.47 1.75 14.51
C MET A 220 -10.27 2.01 15.77
N ALA A 221 -11.53 1.59 15.81
CA ALA A 221 -12.35 1.59 17.01
C ALA A 221 -12.47 0.18 17.57
N THR A 222 -12.05 -0.02 18.81
CA THR A 222 -12.24 -1.27 19.56
C THR A 222 -13.33 -1.07 20.60
N ILE A 223 -14.47 -1.72 20.39
CA ILE A 223 -15.62 -1.70 21.28
C ILE A 223 -15.56 -2.94 22.16
N THR A 224 -15.63 -2.75 23.48
CA THR A 224 -15.72 -3.86 24.45
C THR A 224 -17.03 -3.76 25.21
N LEU A 225 -17.81 -4.84 25.21
CA LEU A 225 -19.06 -4.98 25.93
C LEU A 225 -18.91 -6.05 27.02
N ARG A 226 -19.19 -5.70 28.27
CA ARG A 226 -19.06 -6.59 29.43
C ARG A 226 -20.42 -6.86 30.05
N GLY A 227 -20.84 -8.11 29.96
CA GLY A 227 -22.09 -8.64 30.51
C GLY A 227 -21.89 -9.36 31.85
N VAL A 228 -22.84 -10.25 32.16
CA VAL A 228 -22.86 -11.09 33.36
C VAL A 228 -23.28 -12.49 32.95
N ASN A 229 -22.36 -13.43 33.07
CA ASN A 229 -22.64 -14.84 32.77
C ASN A 229 -23.23 -15.57 33.99
N SER A 230 -24.11 -16.52 33.72
CA SER A 230 -24.66 -17.44 34.73
C SER A 230 -24.98 -18.77 34.04
N HIS A 231 -25.25 -19.82 34.81
CA HIS A 231 -25.76 -21.06 34.23
C HIS A 231 -27.03 -20.78 33.41
N PRO A 232 -27.19 -21.32 32.18
CA PRO A 232 -28.32 -20.99 31.31
C PRO A 232 -29.70 -21.23 31.94
N SER A 233 -29.85 -22.25 32.79
CA SER A 233 -31.10 -22.54 33.49
C SER A 233 -31.48 -21.53 34.58
N GLU A 234 -30.54 -20.67 35.00
CA GLU A 234 -30.72 -19.68 36.08
C GLU A 234 -30.63 -18.23 35.59
N GLY A 235 -30.59 -18.01 34.27
CA GLY A 235 -30.32 -16.69 33.70
C GLY A 235 -31.40 -15.62 33.92
N LYS A 236 -32.64 -16.02 34.25
CA LYS A 236 -33.76 -15.08 34.37
C LYS A 236 -33.49 -14.01 35.44
N GLY A 237 -33.39 -12.75 35.00
CA GLY A 237 -33.14 -11.59 35.86
C GLY A 237 -31.71 -11.49 36.41
N ARG A 238 -30.78 -12.33 35.94
CA ARG A 238 -29.38 -12.37 36.40
C ARG A 238 -28.38 -12.24 35.25
N MET A 239 -28.62 -12.93 34.15
CA MET A 239 -27.73 -12.93 33.00
C MET A 239 -27.86 -11.63 32.21
N VAL A 240 -26.72 -11.04 31.86
CA VAL A 240 -26.61 -9.96 30.87
C VAL A 240 -25.73 -10.48 29.75
N ASN A 241 -26.30 -10.73 28.59
CA ASN A 241 -25.60 -11.43 27.52
C ASN A 241 -24.89 -10.43 26.59
N ALA A 242 -23.56 -10.39 26.65
CA ALA A 242 -22.74 -9.49 25.84
C ALA A 242 -22.85 -9.76 24.33
N ILE A 243 -22.98 -11.02 23.89
CA ILE A 243 -23.19 -11.36 22.47
C ILE A 243 -24.48 -10.73 21.93
N ARG A 244 -25.57 -10.78 22.70
CA ARG A 244 -26.83 -10.14 22.29
C ARG A 244 -26.70 -8.62 22.23
N ALA A 245 -25.93 -8.04 23.14
CA ALA A 245 -25.64 -6.61 23.09
C ALA A 245 -24.80 -6.23 21.86
N ALA A 246 -23.80 -7.04 21.50
CA ALA A 246 -23.00 -6.85 20.30
C ALA A 246 -23.86 -6.91 19.02
N GLY A 247 -24.78 -7.89 18.93
CA GLY A 247 -25.70 -7.99 17.79
C GLY A 247 -26.58 -6.76 17.62
N ASP A 248 -27.13 -6.23 18.72
CA ASP A 248 -27.97 -5.03 18.68
C ASP A 248 -27.15 -3.76 18.40
N PHE A 249 -25.92 -3.67 18.90
CA PHE A 249 -24.99 -2.58 18.56
C PHE A 249 -24.71 -2.55 17.05
N LEU A 250 -24.35 -3.70 16.46
CA LEU A 250 -24.08 -3.82 15.02
C LEU A 250 -25.32 -3.52 14.18
N ALA A 251 -26.49 -4.03 14.59
CA ALA A 251 -27.75 -3.79 13.89
C ALA A 251 -28.19 -2.31 13.90
N ALA A 252 -27.67 -1.51 14.83
CA ALA A 252 -27.96 -0.08 14.93
C ALA A 252 -26.98 0.80 14.12
N LEU A 253 -25.93 0.23 13.54
CA LEU A 253 -25.02 0.98 12.66
C LEU A 253 -25.74 1.33 11.33
N PRO A 254 -25.51 2.52 10.74
CA PRO A 254 -26.11 2.90 9.47
C PRO A 254 -25.59 2.03 8.31
N ALA A 255 -26.50 1.40 7.57
CA ALA A 255 -26.15 0.53 6.45
C ALA A 255 -25.58 1.28 5.24
N ASP A 256 -25.84 2.59 5.14
CA ASP A 256 -25.32 3.49 4.11
C ASP A 256 -23.91 4.03 4.44
N LEU A 257 -23.41 3.80 5.65
CA LEU A 257 -22.05 4.17 6.07
C LEU A 257 -21.15 2.94 6.17
N ALA A 258 -21.16 2.11 5.12
CA ALA A 258 -20.47 0.83 5.06
C ALA A 258 -19.64 0.70 3.77
N PRO A 259 -18.54 -0.08 3.75
CA PRO A 259 -17.72 -0.24 2.55
C PRO A 259 -18.50 -0.87 1.39
N GLU A 260 -19.42 -1.79 1.66
CA GLU A 260 -20.30 -2.41 0.66
C GLU A 260 -21.38 -1.47 0.08
N ALA A 261 -21.49 -0.26 0.62
CA ALA A 261 -22.48 0.75 0.23
C ALA A 261 -21.86 2.11 -0.13
N SER A 262 -20.52 2.19 -0.28
CA SER A 262 -19.81 3.46 -0.51
C SER A 262 -18.82 3.38 -1.67
N GLU A 263 -18.68 4.48 -2.42
CA GLU A 263 -17.77 4.60 -3.55
C GLU A 263 -17.05 5.95 -3.58
N GLY A 264 -16.04 6.08 -4.46
CA GLY A 264 -15.31 7.34 -4.66
C GLY A 264 -14.76 7.92 -3.35
N ARG A 265 -15.28 9.09 -2.94
CA ARG A 265 -14.83 9.82 -1.74
C ARG A 265 -15.64 9.55 -0.47
N GLU A 266 -16.61 8.64 -0.52
CA GLU A 266 -17.47 8.35 0.63
C GLU A 266 -16.70 7.53 1.69
N GLY A 267 -16.62 8.03 2.92
CA GLY A 267 -16.08 7.30 4.06
C GLY A 267 -17.03 6.21 4.57
N PHE A 268 -16.55 5.38 5.50
CA PHE A 268 -17.33 4.29 6.08
C PHE A 268 -16.91 3.92 7.50
N ILE A 269 -17.78 3.16 8.17
CA ILE A 269 -17.51 2.41 9.40
C ILE A 269 -17.63 0.93 9.06
N HIS A 270 -16.54 0.17 9.22
CA HIS A 270 -16.52 -1.24 8.85
C HIS A 270 -16.22 -2.14 10.07
N PRO A 271 -17.26 -2.71 10.73
CA PRO A 271 -17.05 -3.80 11.67
C PRO A 271 -16.53 -5.03 10.92
N TYR A 272 -15.33 -5.49 11.25
CA TYR A 272 -14.66 -6.58 10.51
C TYR A 272 -14.23 -7.76 11.40
N VAL A 273 -14.16 -7.56 12.72
CA VAL A 273 -13.90 -8.62 13.71
C VAL A 273 -14.96 -8.54 14.81
N LEU A 274 -15.54 -9.70 15.14
CA LEU A 274 -16.41 -9.91 16.30
C LEU A 274 -16.01 -11.20 17.01
N GLU A 275 -15.62 -11.08 18.27
CA GLU A 275 -15.34 -12.21 19.16
C GLU A 275 -16.08 -12.04 20.47
N GLY A 276 -16.55 -13.13 21.09
CA GLY A 276 -17.19 -12.99 22.38
C GLY A 276 -17.84 -14.23 22.98
N SER A 277 -18.31 -14.03 24.21
CA SER A 277 -19.03 -14.95 25.07
C SER A 277 -20.17 -14.21 25.77
N VAL A 278 -20.95 -14.90 26.63
CA VAL A 278 -21.99 -14.25 27.44
C VAL A 278 -21.40 -13.15 28.34
N ALA A 279 -20.18 -13.35 28.86
CA ALA A 279 -19.55 -12.42 29.80
C ALA A 279 -18.95 -11.20 29.11
N GLU A 280 -18.45 -11.33 27.89
CA GLU A 280 -17.68 -10.28 27.23
C GLU A 280 -17.69 -10.46 25.72
N ALA A 281 -17.80 -9.36 24.97
CA ALA A 281 -17.68 -9.33 23.51
C ALA A 281 -16.83 -8.13 23.07
N HIS A 282 -16.03 -8.36 22.02
CA HIS A 282 -15.15 -7.37 21.40
C HIS A 282 -15.52 -7.20 19.93
N ILE A 283 -15.61 -5.95 19.47
CA ILE A 283 -15.85 -5.59 18.08
C ILE A 283 -14.73 -4.66 17.65
N GLN A 284 -14.11 -4.92 16.50
CA GLN A 284 -13.21 -3.98 15.85
C GLN A 284 -13.87 -3.38 14.63
N CYS A 285 -13.89 -2.05 14.57
CA CYS A 285 -14.40 -1.29 13.44
C CYS A 285 -13.28 -0.44 12.82
N LEU A 286 -13.12 -0.52 11.51
CA LEU A 286 -12.31 0.43 10.74
C LEU A 286 -13.12 1.71 10.52
N LEU A 287 -12.51 2.86 10.83
CA LEU A 287 -13.04 4.19 10.52
C LEU A 287 -12.25 4.77 9.36
N ARG A 288 -12.91 5.14 8.28
CA ARG A 288 -12.28 5.64 7.06
C ARG A 288 -13.01 6.85 6.52
N ASP A 289 -12.28 7.90 6.18
CA ASP A 289 -12.78 9.05 5.43
C ASP A 289 -11.60 9.85 4.84
N PHE A 290 -11.79 10.50 3.70
CA PHE A 290 -10.75 11.40 3.14
C PHE A 290 -10.60 12.67 3.98
N ASP A 291 -11.66 13.10 4.68
CA ASP A 291 -11.61 14.19 5.64
C ASP A 291 -11.33 13.66 7.05
N THR A 292 -10.13 13.93 7.56
CA THR A 292 -9.71 13.57 8.92
C THR A 292 -10.70 14.03 9.99
N ALA A 293 -11.40 15.16 9.80
CA ALA A 293 -12.37 15.65 10.77
C ALA A 293 -13.58 14.72 10.90
N LYS A 294 -14.02 14.06 9.82
CA LYS A 294 -15.18 13.16 9.82
C LYS A 294 -14.94 11.86 10.58
N LEU A 295 -13.69 11.45 10.82
CA LEU A 295 -13.41 10.33 11.73
C LEU A 295 -13.94 10.60 13.14
N ARG A 296 -13.97 11.87 13.59
CA ARG A 296 -14.56 12.25 14.88
C ARG A 296 -16.09 12.15 14.87
N ASP A 297 -16.72 12.43 13.73
CA ASP A 297 -18.16 12.27 13.58
C ASP A 297 -18.55 10.78 13.60
N GLN A 298 -17.76 9.93 12.95
CA GLN A 298 -17.89 8.48 13.00
C GLN A 298 -17.69 7.93 14.41
N GLU A 299 -16.67 8.40 15.15
CA GLU A 299 -16.47 8.07 16.56
C GLU A 299 -17.68 8.49 17.41
N ALA A 300 -18.19 9.71 17.22
CA ALA A 300 -19.34 10.22 17.96
C ALA A 300 -20.61 9.39 17.68
N LEU A 301 -20.80 8.94 16.44
CA LEU A 301 -21.85 7.99 16.07
C LEU A 301 -21.69 6.67 16.83
N LEU A 302 -20.50 6.05 16.82
CA LEU A 302 -20.26 4.80 17.56
C LEU A 302 -20.53 4.95 19.07
N ARG A 303 -20.10 6.07 19.67
CA ARG A 303 -20.35 6.35 21.10
C ARG A 303 -21.84 6.46 21.40
N ARG A 304 -22.61 7.16 20.55
CA ARG A 304 -24.06 7.25 20.68
C ARG A 304 -24.74 5.89 20.57
N VAL A 305 -24.36 5.07 19.58
CA VAL A 305 -24.91 3.71 19.43
C VAL A 305 -24.56 2.82 20.64
N LEU A 306 -23.37 2.98 21.19
CA LEU A 306 -22.98 2.30 22.43
C LEU A 306 -23.88 2.74 23.60
N ASP A 307 -24.05 4.05 23.81
CA ASP A 307 -24.87 4.58 24.90
C ASP A 307 -26.32 4.05 24.83
N ASP A 308 -26.92 4.03 23.63
CA ASP A 308 -28.25 3.47 23.40
C ASP A 308 -28.29 1.96 23.70
N THR A 309 -27.25 1.22 23.30
CA THR A 309 -27.11 -0.23 23.57
C THR A 309 -27.01 -0.52 25.07
N LEU A 310 -26.29 0.32 25.82
CA LEU A 310 -26.15 0.21 27.28
C LEU A 310 -27.46 0.56 27.99
N ALA A 311 -28.14 1.63 27.57
CA ALA A 311 -29.41 2.05 28.13
C ALA A 311 -30.52 0.99 27.98
N ALA A 312 -30.53 0.27 26.85
CA ALA A 312 -31.48 -0.81 26.61
C ALA A 312 -31.24 -2.07 27.47
N ARG A 313 -30.08 -2.22 28.11
CA ARG A 313 -29.68 -3.41 28.88
C ARG A 313 -29.07 -3.06 30.24
N PRO A 314 -29.90 -2.93 31.30
CA PRO A 314 -29.41 -2.72 32.65
C PRO A 314 -28.39 -3.78 33.08
N GLY A 315 -27.25 -3.33 33.62
CA GLY A 315 -26.16 -4.19 34.09
C GLY A 315 -25.08 -4.50 33.03
N LEU A 316 -25.29 -4.12 31.77
CA LEU A 316 -24.26 -4.13 30.74
C LEU A 316 -23.29 -2.96 30.96
N LYS A 317 -22.01 -3.18 30.73
CA LYS A 317 -20.99 -2.12 30.65
C LYS A 317 -20.36 -2.13 29.28
N GLY A 318 -19.83 -0.99 28.83
CA GLY A 318 -19.09 -0.95 27.59
C GLY A 318 -18.17 0.26 27.48
N GLU A 319 -17.19 0.15 26.59
CA GLU A 319 -16.20 1.18 26.30
C GLU A 319 -15.78 1.14 24.83
N ILE A 320 -15.31 2.28 24.31
CA ILE A 320 -14.70 2.40 22.98
C ILE A 320 -13.31 2.99 23.13
N ALA A 321 -12.30 2.27 22.65
CA ALA A 321 -10.94 2.76 22.48
C ALA A 321 -10.69 3.07 21.00
N ILE A 322 -10.11 4.25 20.72
CA ILE A 322 -9.73 4.66 19.37
C ILE A 322 -8.22 4.62 19.24
N THR A 323 -7.72 3.94 18.23
CA THR A 323 -6.30 3.87 17.86
C THR A 323 -6.12 4.47 16.48
N ARG A 324 -5.27 5.49 16.38
CA ARG A 324 -4.88 6.07 15.09
C ARG A 324 -4.11 5.06 14.25
N GLN A 325 -4.40 4.99 12.95
CA GLN A 325 -3.63 4.18 11.99
C GLN A 325 -2.78 5.08 11.09
N TYR A 326 -3.39 5.87 10.20
CA TYR A 326 -2.68 6.79 9.30
C TYR A 326 -3.57 7.99 8.92
N ARG A 327 -3.01 8.98 8.24
CA ARG A 327 -3.73 10.17 7.76
C ARG A 327 -3.63 10.34 6.25
N ASN A 328 -4.62 11.03 5.71
CA ASN A 328 -4.68 11.40 4.31
C ASN A 328 -3.40 12.13 3.88
N MET A 329 -2.69 11.57 2.90
CA MET A 329 -1.46 12.16 2.39
C MET A 329 -1.66 13.58 1.85
N ALA A 330 -2.85 13.91 1.36
CA ALA A 330 -3.19 15.24 0.83
C ALA A 330 -2.91 16.37 1.81
N ASP A 331 -3.03 16.11 3.12
CA ASP A 331 -2.78 17.11 4.16
C ASP A 331 -1.29 17.43 4.31
N GLY A 332 -0.42 16.42 4.15
CA GLY A 332 1.03 16.62 4.20
C GLY A 332 1.63 17.06 2.87
N LEU A 333 1.07 16.66 1.72
CA LEU A 333 1.54 17.08 0.39
C LEU A 333 1.49 18.59 0.17
N LYS A 334 0.59 19.30 0.87
CA LYS A 334 0.52 20.78 0.88
C LYS A 334 1.83 21.44 1.34
N LYS A 335 2.68 20.73 2.09
CA LYS A 335 3.98 21.24 2.55
C LYS A 335 5.03 21.31 1.43
N GLU A 336 4.88 20.52 0.37
CA GLU A 336 5.73 20.56 -0.83
C GLU A 336 4.89 20.51 -2.10
N PRO A 337 4.19 21.61 -2.45
CA PRO A 337 3.25 21.63 -3.58
C PRO A 337 3.93 21.46 -4.95
N ARG A 338 5.27 21.58 -5.02
CA ARG A 338 6.01 21.35 -6.26
C ARG A 338 6.01 19.87 -6.65
N ALA A 339 5.86 18.95 -5.70
CA ALA A 339 5.91 17.50 -5.93
C ALA A 339 4.96 17.07 -7.06
N ILE A 340 3.67 17.34 -6.87
CA ILE A 340 2.61 16.98 -7.83
C ILE A 340 2.81 17.74 -9.15
N THR A 341 3.10 19.05 -9.07
CA THR A 341 3.24 19.90 -10.26
C THR A 341 4.40 19.46 -11.16
N LEU A 342 5.52 19.06 -10.57
CA LEU A 342 6.70 18.57 -11.29
C LEU A 342 6.48 17.16 -11.85
N ALA A 343 5.81 16.28 -11.10
CA ALA A 343 5.41 14.96 -11.62
C ALA A 343 4.50 15.11 -12.85
N GLN A 344 3.44 15.93 -12.77
CA GLN A 344 2.57 16.21 -13.92
C GLN A 344 3.34 16.82 -15.10
N ALA A 345 4.34 17.67 -14.84
CA ALA A 345 5.20 18.20 -15.90
C ALA A 345 6.05 17.11 -16.57
N ALA A 346 6.53 16.12 -15.81
CA ALA A 346 7.24 14.97 -16.35
C ALA A 346 6.34 14.11 -17.26
N TYR A 347 5.10 13.80 -16.83
CA TYR A 347 4.12 13.11 -17.68
C TYR A 347 3.83 13.87 -18.97
N ARG A 348 3.59 15.20 -18.90
CA ARG A 348 3.38 16.03 -20.09
C ARG A 348 4.57 16.03 -21.05
N ALA A 349 5.80 15.96 -20.53
CA ALA A 349 7.00 15.85 -21.36
C ALA A 349 7.07 14.51 -22.12
N LEU A 350 6.40 13.47 -21.61
CA LEU A 350 6.22 12.17 -22.26
C LEU A 350 4.99 12.13 -23.19
N GLY A 351 4.22 13.23 -23.28
CA GLY A 351 2.98 13.28 -24.04
C GLY A 351 1.78 12.63 -23.34
N LEU A 352 1.88 12.40 -22.04
CA LEU A 352 0.82 11.87 -21.18
C LEU A 352 0.16 13.01 -20.38
N ASP A 353 -1.13 12.87 -20.07
CA ASP A 353 -1.84 13.77 -19.17
C ASP A 353 -2.17 13.02 -17.89
N ALA A 354 -1.45 13.32 -16.81
CA ALA A 354 -1.53 12.52 -15.60
C ALA A 354 -2.85 12.78 -14.85
N GLU A 355 -3.63 11.71 -14.64
CA GLU A 355 -4.81 11.73 -13.79
C GLU A 355 -4.40 11.79 -12.32
N LEU A 356 -4.98 12.72 -11.56
CA LEU A 356 -4.82 12.74 -10.11
C LEU A 356 -5.89 11.87 -9.47
N THR A 357 -5.46 10.83 -8.77
CA THR A 357 -6.34 9.80 -8.20
C THR A 357 -6.33 9.83 -6.68
N SER A 358 -7.34 9.17 -6.09
CA SER A 358 -7.51 9.05 -4.64
C SER A 358 -7.58 7.56 -4.27
N ILE A 359 -6.84 7.15 -3.25
CA ILE A 359 -6.80 5.77 -2.76
C ILE A 359 -7.79 5.60 -1.62
N ARG A 360 -8.72 4.65 -1.73
CA ARG A 360 -9.66 4.26 -0.66
C ARG A 360 -9.00 3.32 0.36
N GLY A 361 -7.82 3.72 0.83
CA GLY A 361 -6.94 2.95 1.71
C GLY A 361 -5.80 3.81 2.23
N GLY A 362 -4.71 3.17 2.63
CA GLY A 362 -3.44 3.82 2.98
C GLY A 362 -2.33 3.25 2.11
N THR A 363 -1.21 3.95 2.07
CA THR A 363 0.03 3.50 1.42
C THR A 363 1.22 3.85 2.30
N ASP A 364 2.38 3.24 2.05
CA ASP A 364 3.65 3.69 2.62
C ASP A 364 3.85 5.20 2.47
N GLY A 365 3.55 5.74 1.28
CA GLY A 365 3.62 7.17 0.98
C GLY A 365 2.77 8.05 1.89
N SER A 366 1.61 7.57 2.34
CA SER A 366 0.77 8.31 3.28
C SER A 366 1.40 8.46 4.66
N GLN A 367 2.08 7.42 5.15
CA GLN A 367 2.77 7.45 6.44
C GLN A 367 4.09 8.23 6.35
N PHE A 368 4.84 8.12 5.25
CA PHE A 368 6.01 8.99 5.02
C PHE A 368 5.61 10.47 5.01
N THR A 369 4.51 10.79 4.33
CA THR A 369 3.96 12.15 4.26
C THR A 369 3.54 12.66 5.63
N GLU A 370 2.89 11.81 6.44
CA GLU A 370 2.56 12.11 7.83
C GLU A 370 3.82 12.39 8.67
N ASN A 371 4.87 11.58 8.49
CA ASN A 371 6.13 11.68 9.21
C ASN A 371 7.02 12.83 8.73
N GLY A 372 6.63 13.57 7.69
CA GLY A 372 7.28 14.79 7.26
C GLY A 372 7.98 14.73 5.90
N LEU A 373 7.86 13.61 5.17
CA LEU A 373 8.37 13.42 3.82
C LEU A 373 7.21 13.34 2.83
N PRO A 374 6.81 14.45 2.18
CA PRO A 374 5.74 14.45 1.17
C PRO A 374 6.00 13.41 0.09
N THR A 375 5.06 12.46 -0.08
CA THR A 375 5.25 11.27 -0.92
C THR A 375 3.98 10.91 -1.69
N PRO A 376 3.74 11.49 -2.89
CA PRO A 376 2.71 11.00 -3.80
C PRO A 376 3.10 9.63 -4.38
N ASN A 377 2.12 8.88 -4.87
CA ASN A 377 2.31 7.59 -5.53
C ASN A 377 2.28 7.75 -7.05
N LEU A 378 3.19 7.08 -7.75
CA LEU A 378 3.30 7.08 -9.21
C LEU A 378 3.00 5.69 -9.76
N ALA A 379 2.37 5.65 -10.93
CA ALA A 379 2.12 4.43 -11.67
C ALA A 379 3.41 3.64 -12.00
N CYS A 380 3.36 2.31 -11.94
CA CYS A 380 4.49 1.40 -12.19
C CYS A 380 4.19 0.24 -13.15
#